data_AF-A0A6P1YU83-F1
#
_entry.id   AF-A0A6P1YU83-F1
#
_cell.length_a   1.000
_cell.length_b   1.000
_cell.length_c   1.000
_cell.angle_alpha   90.00
_cell.angle_beta   90.00
_cell.angle_gamma   90.00
#
_symmetry.space_group_name_H-M   'P 1'
#
loop_
_entity.id
_entity.type
_entity.pdbx_description
1 polymer ?
#
loop_
_entity_poly.entity_id
_entity_poly.type
_entity_poly.pdbx_seq_one_letter_code
_entity_poly.pdbx_strand_id
1 'polypeptide(L)'
;MIGAMLGQHPACFGMPELNLLVGDNLEEMSFKLNQPHNGQLHGLLRAVAHLVAGEQNMDTIAMARRWMIRRMSLPSWRIFDELRQMVAPRRMVDPSRAYSLKPDALKVIARACPGASVVRLIDTDNAGASRAAGAAQKKQAALSAFFETFPAEQVADLSVEAFELAPRMTLRKLCTALDLACDDAVLDAMMHPEHSPFSRLGPVGANLGNDPEFLGDPTFKPRMAPPAEQSLARQGDNQPG
;
A
#
# COMPACT_ATOMS: atom_id res chain seq x y z
N MET A 1 -4.90 4.25 -0.21
CA MET A 1 -5.21 4.96 -1.47
C MET A 1 -4.42 4.40 -2.66
N ILE A 2 -3.14 4.73 -2.85
CA ILE A 2 -2.37 4.37 -4.07
C ILE A 2 -2.41 2.86 -4.39
N GLY A 3 -2.25 1.98 -3.39
CA GLY A 3 -2.36 0.52 -3.60
C GLY A 3 -3.74 0.07 -4.11
N ALA A 4 -4.82 0.73 -3.69
CA ALA A 4 -6.18 0.44 -4.18
C ALA A 4 -6.39 0.96 -5.61
N MET A 5 -5.75 2.09 -5.96
CA MET A 5 -5.76 2.65 -7.32
C MET A 5 -5.00 1.74 -8.30
N LEU A 6 -3.78 1.33 -7.95
CA LEU A 6 -3.04 0.30 -8.70
C LEU A 6 -3.83 -1.00 -8.82
N GLY A 7 -4.58 -1.37 -7.78
CA GLY A 7 -5.43 -2.55 -7.78
C GLY A 7 -6.58 -2.54 -8.79
N GLN A 8 -6.95 -1.38 -9.36
CA GLN A 8 -7.94 -1.29 -10.44
C GLN A 8 -7.33 -1.57 -11.82
N HIS A 9 -6.00 -1.59 -11.93
CA HIS A 9 -5.35 -1.97 -13.17
C HIS A 9 -5.69 -3.43 -13.52
N PRO A 10 -6.07 -3.75 -14.77
CA PRO A 10 -6.56 -5.09 -15.12
C PRO A 10 -5.52 -6.20 -14.91
N ALA A 11 -4.23 -5.87 -15.06
CA ALA A 11 -3.12 -6.79 -14.77
C ALA A 11 -2.74 -6.88 -13.29
N CYS A 12 -3.42 -6.17 -12.39
CA CYS A 12 -3.08 -6.11 -10.96
C CYS A 12 -4.26 -6.54 -10.07
N PHE A 13 -3.93 -6.91 -8.84
CA PHE A 13 -4.91 -7.12 -7.77
C PHE A 13 -4.46 -6.41 -6.50
N GLY A 14 -5.21 -5.39 -6.10
CA GLY A 14 -4.94 -4.63 -4.88
C GLY A 14 -5.37 -5.39 -3.63
N MET A 15 -4.39 -5.82 -2.84
CA MET A 15 -4.63 -6.40 -1.52
C MET A 15 -4.89 -5.29 -0.48
N PRO A 16 -5.56 -5.62 0.64
CA PRO A 16 -5.46 -4.80 1.85
C PRO A 16 -4.04 -4.91 2.44
N GLU A 17 -3.76 -4.19 3.52
CA GLU A 17 -2.54 -4.38 4.30
C GLU A 17 -2.51 -5.80 4.90
N LEU A 18 -1.72 -6.68 4.28
CA LEU A 18 -1.55 -8.07 4.70
C LEU A 18 -0.65 -8.18 5.93
N ASN A 19 0.37 -7.32 6.03
CA ASN A 19 1.40 -7.30 7.08
C ASN A 19 2.12 -8.64 7.28
N LEU A 20 2.06 -9.53 6.28
CA LEU A 20 2.42 -10.94 6.38
C LEU A 20 3.93 -11.14 6.60
N LEU A 21 4.73 -10.35 5.89
CA LEU A 21 6.19 -10.50 5.87
C LEU A 21 6.89 -9.83 7.07
N VAL A 22 6.15 -9.42 8.11
CA VAL A 22 6.72 -8.83 9.34
C VAL A 22 7.35 -9.89 10.27
N GLY A 23 6.90 -11.13 10.17
CA GLY A 23 7.46 -12.29 10.89
C GLY A 23 7.89 -13.39 9.92
N ASP A 24 8.72 -14.31 10.40
CA ASP A 24 9.18 -15.47 9.61
C ASP A 24 8.04 -16.46 9.35
N ASN A 25 7.05 -16.52 10.24
CA ASN A 25 5.81 -17.31 10.12
C ASN A 25 4.60 -16.52 10.65
N LEU A 26 3.39 -17.05 10.47
CA LEU A 26 2.15 -16.39 10.91
C LEU A 26 2.04 -16.24 12.43
N GLU A 27 2.58 -17.18 13.21
CA GLU A 27 2.56 -17.10 14.66
C GLU A 27 3.40 -15.91 15.15
N GLU A 28 4.63 -15.79 14.67
CA GLU A 28 5.52 -14.68 14.99
C GLU A 28 4.98 -13.35 14.45
N MET A 29 4.44 -13.35 13.24
CA MET A 29 3.73 -12.19 12.67
C MET A 29 2.58 -11.77 13.59
N SER A 30 1.73 -12.71 14.01
CA SER A 30 0.62 -12.43 14.93
C SER A 30 1.10 -11.88 16.26
N PHE A 31 2.21 -12.38 16.80
CA PHE A 31 2.80 -11.85 18.04
C PHE A 31 3.36 -10.44 17.86
N LYS A 32 4.11 -10.19 16.78
CA LYS A 32 4.70 -8.88 16.46
C LYS A 32 3.67 -7.79 16.17
N LEU A 33 2.50 -8.18 15.66
CA LEU A 33 1.38 -7.28 15.36
C LEU A 33 0.35 -7.19 16.51
N ASN A 34 0.52 -7.94 17.61
CA ASN A 34 -0.41 -8.03 18.73
C ASN A 34 -0.35 -6.80 19.66
N GLN A 35 -0.59 -5.62 19.08
CA GLN A 35 -0.99 -4.42 19.81
C GLN A 35 -2.47 -4.57 20.23
N PRO A 36 -2.93 -3.91 21.31
CA PRO A 36 -4.33 -3.96 21.70
C PRO A 36 -5.23 -3.61 20.49
N HIS A 37 -6.27 -4.44 20.28
CA HIS A 37 -7.31 -4.36 19.24
C HIS A 37 -7.14 -5.15 17.92
N ASN A 38 -6.07 -5.93 17.69
CA ASN A 38 -5.95 -6.90 16.57
C ASN A 38 -6.23 -6.37 15.14
N GLY A 39 -6.35 -5.05 14.95
CA GLY A 39 -6.78 -4.44 13.69
C GLY A 39 -5.85 -4.72 12.50
N GLN A 40 -4.58 -5.00 12.79
CA GLN A 40 -3.55 -5.28 11.79
C GLN A 40 -3.71 -6.63 11.09
N LEU A 41 -4.48 -7.57 11.67
CA LEU A 41 -4.80 -8.87 11.06
C LEU A 41 -6.04 -8.81 10.16
N HIS A 42 -6.83 -7.74 10.24
CA HIS A 42 -8.09 -7.65 9.52
C HIS A 42 -7.89 -7.68 8.00
N GLY A 43 -6.80 -7.09 7.49
CA GLY A 43 -6.49 -7.12 6.06
C GLY A 43 -6.30 -8.54 5.55
N LEU A 44 -5.46 -9.33 6.21
CA LEU A 44 -5.25 -10.74 5.85
C LEU A 44 -6.54 -11.56 5.94
N LEU A 45 -7.33 -11.39 7.01
CA LEU A 45 -8.61 -12.10 7.15
C LEU A 45 -9.58 -11.77 6.01
N ARG A 46 -9.69 -10.50 5.63
CA ARG A 46 -10.54 -10.06 4.53
C ARG A 46 -10.05 -10.55 3.18
N ALA A 47 -8.73 -10.52 2.95
CA ALA A 47 -8.11 -11.04 1.73
C ALA A 47 -8.44 -12.54 1.57
N VAL A 48 -8.21 -13.34 2.62
CA VAL A 48 -8.50 -14.78 2.59
C VAL A 48 -9.99 -15.04 2.39
N ALA A 49 -10.87 -14.33 3.10
CA ALA A 49 -12.31 -14.48 2.94
C ALA A 49 -12.74 -14.21 1.48
N HIS A 50 -12.28 -13.10 0.91
CA HIS A 50 -12.61 -12.74 -0.46
C HIS A 50 -12.02 -13.70 -1.50
N LEU A 51 -10.76 -14.11 -1.37
CA LEU A 51 -10.09 -14.97 -2.36
C LEU A 51 -10.59 -16.42 -2.32
N VAL A 52 -10.91 -16.93 -1.13
CA VAL A 52 -11.31 -18.33 -0.96
C VAL A 52 -12.82 -18.53 -1.09
N ALA A 53 -13.63 -17.58 -0.60
CA ALA A 53 -15.09 -17.70 -0.60
C ALA A 53 -15.81 -16.71 -1.53
N GLY A 54 -15.09 -15.76 -2.16
CA GLY A 54 -15.68 -14.77 -3.05
C GLY A 54 -16.36 -13.59 -2.35
N GLU A 55 -16.54 -13.65 -1.01
CA GLU A 55 -17.31 -12.67 -0.26
C GLU A 55 -16.73 -12.39 1.14
N GLN A 56 -17.19 -11.31 1.77
CA GLN A 56 -16.75 -10.88 3.10
C GLN A 56 -17.96 -10.73 4.03
N ASN A 57 -18.22 -11.75 4.85
CA ASN A 57 -19.23 -11.77 5.89
C ASN A 57 -18.69 -12.49 7.15
N MET A 58 -19.47 -12.56 8.23
CA MET A 58 -19.01 -13.16 9.49
C MET A 58 -18.56 -14.62 9.34
N ASP A 59 -19.25 -15.40 8.51
CA ASP A 59 -18.94 -16.81 8.27
C ASP A 59 -17.65 -16.98 7.48
N THR A 60 -17.45 -16.16 6.44
CA THR A 60 -16.20 -16.20 5.65
C THR A 60 -15.01 -15.65 6.43
N ILE A 61 -15.20 -14.72 7.37
CA ILE A 61 -14.15 -14.34 8.34
C ILE A 61 -13.84 -15.49 9.31
N ALA A 62 -14.84 -16.18 9.85
CA ALA A 62 -14.61 -17.34 10.72
C ALA A 62 -13.92 -18.49 9.97
N MET A 63 -14.22 -18.67 8.68
CA MET A 63 -13.47 -19.55 7.78
C MET A 63 -12.02 -19.08 7.62
N ALA A 64 -11.79 -17.80 7.33
CA ALA A 64 -10.44 -17.23 7.17
C ALA A 64 -9.59 -17.40 8.43
N ARG A 65 -10.17 -17.25 9.63
CA ARG A 65 -9.48 -17.53 10.91
C ARG A 65 -9.03 -18.98 10.99
N ARG A 66 -9.90 -19.94 10.67
CA ARG A 66 -9.54 -21.37 10.63
C ARG A 66 -8.47 -21.66 9.57
N TRP A 67 -8.55 -20.98 8.42
CA TRP A 67 -7.54 -21.07 7.37
C TRP A 67 -6.17 -20.60 7.85
N MET A 68 -6.10 -19.51 8.62
CA MET A 68 -4.87 -18.99 9.23
C MET A 68 -4.33 -19.92 10.33
N ILE A 69 -5.21 -20.42 11.21
CA ILE A 69 -4.81 -21.33 12.31
C ILE A 69 -4.08 -22.56 11.77
N ARG A 70 -4.56 -23.15 10.67
CA ARG A 70 -3.92 -24.30 10.01
C ARG A 70 -2.56 -23.99 9.39
N ARG A 71 -2.18 -22.71 9.30
CA ARG A 71 -0.95 -22.22 8.68
C ARG A 71 -0.04 -21.47 9.66
N MET A 72 -0.32 -21.50 10.96
CA MET A 72 0.41 -20.68 11.94
C MET A 72 1.93 -20.91 11.91
N SER A 73 2.35 -22.17 11.72
CA SER A 73 3.77 -22.55 11.65
C SER A 73 4.36 -22.43 10.25
N LEU A 74 3.56 -22.18 9.21
CA LEU A 74 4.08 -22.03 7.86
C LEU A 74 4.84 -20.71 7.73
N PRO A 75 5.93 -20.69 6.97
CA PRO A 75 6.69 -19.47 6.79
C PRO A 75 5.88 -18.44 6.00
N SER A 76 5.99 -17.17 6.39
CA SER A 76 5.17 -16.07 5.86
C SER A 76 5.31 -15.93 4.35
N TRP A 77 6.50 -16.16 3.80
CA TRP A 77 6.73 -16.13 2.35
C TRP A 77 5.89 -17.18 1.60
N ARG A 78 5.66 -18.36 2.18
CA ARG A 78 4.89 -19.43 1.54
C ARG A 78 3.42 -19.06 1.45
N ILE A 79 2.91 -18.41 2.48
CA ILE A 79 1.53 -17.94 2.54
C ILE A 79 1.34 -16.75 1.60
N PHE A 80 2.32 -15.85 1.55
CA PHE A 80 2.35 -14.77 0.57
C PHE A 80 2.34 -15.31 -0.86
N ASP A 81 3.10 -16.37 -1.16
CA ASP A 81 3.09 -17.04 -2.46
C ASP A 81 1.77 -17.75 -2.74
N GLU A 82 1.14 -18.41 -1.74
CA GLU A 82 -0.21 -18.96 -1.88
C GLU A 82 -1.23 -17.89 -2.29
N LEU A 83 -1.21 -16.72 -1.65
CA LEU A 83 -2.10 -15.60 -2.00
C LEU A 83 -1.79 -15.04 -3.39
N ARG A 84 -0.51 -14.96 -3.77
CA ARG A 84 -0.07 -14.55 -5.10
C ARG A 84 -0.58 -15.50 -6.19
N GLN A 85 -0.55 -16.81 -5.94
CA GLN A 85 -1.06 -17.81 -6.86
C GLN A 85 -2.59 -17.73 -7.01
N MET A 86 -3.33 -17.40 -5.94
CA MET A 86 -4.79 -17.24 -6.00
C MET A 86 -5.24 -16.08 -6.90
N VAL A 87 -4.40 -15.06 -7.11
CA VAL A 87 -4.73 -13.89 -7.95
C VAL A 87 -4.13 -13.95 -9.34
N ALA A 88 -3.32 -14.97 -9.64
CA ALA A 88 -2.74 -15.18 -10.96
C ALA A 88 -3.83 -15.25 -12.04
N PRO A 89 -3.60 -14.71 -13.25
CA PRO A 89 -2.34 -14.16 -13.76
C PRO A 89 -2.05 -12.70 -13.33
N ARG A 90 -2.90 -12.09 -12.49
CA ARG A 90 -2.70 -10.70 -12.07
C ARG A 90 -1.56 -10.57 -11.07
N ARG A 91 -0.84 -9.45 -11.14
CA ARG A 91 0.22 -9.09 -10.20
C ARG A 91 -0.40 -8.60 -8.89
N MET A 92 -0.07 -9.27 -7.79
CA MET A 92 -0.51 -8.85 -6.46
C MET A 92 0.15 -7.53 -6.05
N VAL A 93 -0.63 -6.59 -5.55
CA VAL A 93 -0.15 -5.32 -4.98
C VAL A 93 -0.41 -5.35 -3.47
N ASP A 94 0.65 -5.40 -2.66
CA ASP A 94 0.58 -5.35 -1.20
C ASP A 94 1.00 -3.96 -0.69
N PRO A 95 0.08 -3.14 -0.15
CA PRO A 95 0.37 -1.79 0.33
C PRO A 95 0.77 -1.73 1.82
N SER A 96 1.16 -2.84 2.44
CA SER A 96 1.44 -2.93 3.88
C SER A 96 2.50 -1.93 4.36
N ARG A 97 2.08 -0.96 5.17
CA ARG A 97 2.97 0.05 5.76
C ARG A 97 3.96 -0.53 6.76
N ALA A 98 3.59 -1.63 7.42
CA ALA A 98 4.38 -2.24 8.49
C ALA A 98 5.78 -2.68 8.03
N TYR A 99 5.96 -3.01 6.75
CA TYR A 99 7.26 -3.42 6.21
C TYR A 99 8.31 -2.32 6.35
N SER A 100 7.93 -1.07 6.07
CA SER A 100 8.83 0.09 6.21
C SER A 100 9.28 0.39 7.65
N LEU A 101 8.55 -0.14 8.65
CA LEU A 101 8.81 0.11 10.07
C LEU A 101 9.68 -0.98 10.70
N LYS A 102 9.95 -2.08 9.99
CA LYS A 102 10.55 -3.30 10.55
C LYS A 102 11.69 -3.77 9.63
N PRO A 103 12.96 -3.44 9.92
CA PRO A 103 14.10 -3.81 9.09
C PRO A 103 14.26 -5.31 8.81
N ASP A 104 13.71 -6.19 9.66
CA ASP A 104 13.75 -7.64 9.40
C ASP A 104 12.73 -8.08 8.35
N ALA A 105 11.58 -7.40 8.26
CA ALA A 105 10.56 -7.69 7.24
C ALA A 105 11.12 -7.51 5.83
N LEU A 106 12.00 -6.53 5.69
CA LEU A 106 12.70 -6.17 4.47
C LEU A 106 13.60 -7.30 3.94
N LYS A 107 14.31 -7.98 4.84
CA LYS A 107 15.12 -9.17 4.49
C LYS A 107 14.23 -10.33 4.06
N VAL A 108 13.07 -10.49 4.70
CA VAL A 108 12.09 -11.52 4.33
C VAL A 108 11.53 -11.23 2.94
N ILE A 109 11.18 -9.98 2.62
CA ILE A 109 10.69 -9.57 1.29
C ILE A 109 11.70 -9.90 0.19
N ALA A 110 12.98 -9.51 0.37
CA ALA A 110 14.02 -9.78 -0.62
C ALA A 110 14.20 -11.28 -0.90
N ARG A 111 14.03 -12.13 0.11
CA ARG A 111 14.09 -13.60 -0.02
C ARG A 111 12.81 -14.20 -0.60
N ALA A 112 11.65 -13.73 -0.15
CA ALA A 112 10.34 -14.23 -0.53
C ALA A 112 9.99 -13.90 -1.98
N CYS A 113 10.41 -12.73 -2.43
CA CYS A 113 9.95 -12.11 -3.67
C CYS A 113 11.14 -11.50 -4.46
N PRO A 114 12.09 -12.31 -4.95
CA PRO A 114 13.30 -11.79 -5.61
C PRO A 114 13.02 -11.05 -6.93
N GLY A 115 11.83 -11.21 -7.51
CA GLY A 115 11.38 -10.51 -8.73
C GLY A 115 10.31 -9.44 -8.46
N ALA A 116 10.08 -9.04 -7.21
CA ALA A 116 9.07 -8.01 -6.92
C ALA A 116 9.58 -6.62 -7.24
N SER A 117 8.71 -5.81 -7.87
CA SER A 117 8.90 -4.37 -7.92
C SER A 117 8.46 -3.75 -6.59
N VAL A 118 9.26 -2.82 -6.06
CA VAL A 118 8.99 -2.07 -4.84
C VAL A 118 8.70 -0.62 -5.21
N VAL A 119 7.56 -0.10 -4.75
CA VAL A 119 7.22 1.31 -4.95
C VAL A 119 7.58 2.11 -3.71
N ARG A 120 8.50 3.07 -3.86
CA ARG A 120 8.90 3.99 -2.79
C ARG A 120 8.08 5.27 -2.86
N LEU A 121 7.35 5.55 -1.79
CA LEU A 121 6.65 6.82 -1.63
C LEU A 121 7.62 7.86 -1.07
N ILE A 122 7.79 8.97 -1.79
CA ILE A 122 8.65 10.08 -1.42
C ILE A 122 7.77 11.25 -0.98
N ASP A 123 7.95 11.68 0.26
CA ASP A 123 7.27 12.82 0.85
C ASP A 123 8.32 13.89 1.21
N THR A 124 8.29 15.01 0.50
CA THR A 124 9.22 16.14 0.62
C THR A 124 8.87 17.08 1.78
N ASP A 125 7.62 17.07 2.26
CA ASP A 125 7.17 17.98 3.32
C ASP A 125 7.60 17.53 4.73
N ASN A 126 7.93 16.25 4.91
CA ASN A 126 8.46 15.71 6.16
C ASN A 126 9.97 15.97 6.38
N ALA A 127 10.67 16.62 5.44
CA ALA A 127 12.04 17.08 5.67
C ALA A 127 12.10 18.35 6.56
N GLY A 128 10.98 19.06 6.74
CA GLY A 128 10.99 20.43 7.28
C GLY A 128 10.30 20.67 8.63
N ALA A 129 9.46 19.77 9.15
CA ALA A 129 8.63 20.11 10.31
C ALA A 129 8.45 18.97 11.34
N SER A 130 9.25 19.03 12.40
CA SER A 130 8.87 18.81 13.80
C SER A 130 9.99 18.12 14.60
N ARG A 131 10.02 18.39 15.91
CA ARG A 131 11.06 18.12 16.93
C ARG A 131 11.43 16.63 17.17
N ALA A 132 11.15 15.73 16.21
CA ALA A 132 11.47 14.31 16.20
C ALA A 132 12.57 13.93 15.17
N ALA A 133 13.41 14.90 14.77
CA ALA A 133 14.40 14.78 13.70
C ALA A 133 15.29 13.52 13.80
N GLY A 134 15.69 13.10 15.00
CA GLY A 134 16.56 11.93 15.17
C GLY A 134 15.92 10.58 14.79
N ALA A 135 14.63 10.37 15.10
CA ALA A 135 13.94 9.11 14.80
C ALA A 135 13.47 9.05 13.35
N ALA A 136 12.98 10.18 12.81
CA ALA A 136 12.61 10.31 11.41
C ALA A 136 13.82 10.14 10.48
N GLN A 137 14.97 10.75 10.82
CA GLN A 137 16.21 10.60 10.05
C GLN A 137 16.73 9.16 10.08
N LYS A 138 16.72 8.49 11.23
CA LYS A 138 17.10 7.06 11.35
C LYS A 138 16.18 6.15 10.55
N LYS A 139 14.87 6.43 10.56
CA LYS A 139 13.88 5.71 9.75
C LYS A 139 14.14 5.90 8.25
N GLN A 140 14.41 7.14 7.81
CA GLN A 140 14.74 7.44 6.43
C GLN A 140 16.05 6.77 5.99
N ALA A 141 17.08 6.76 6.84
CA ALA A 141 18.36 6.10 6.56
C ALA A 141 18.21 4.57 6.46
N ALA A 142 17.43 3.94 7.35
CA ALA A 142 17.13 2.52 7.30
C ALA A 142 16.34 2.13 6.03
N LEU A 143 15.41 3.00 5.60
CA LEU A 143 14.69 2.81 4.34
C LEU A 143 15.61 2.99 3.13
N SER A 144 16.47 4.02 3.11
CA SER A 144 17.44 4.21 2.03
C SER A 144 18.34 2.99 1.85
N ALA A 145 18.94 2.52 2.95
CA ALA A 145 19.78 1.32 2.95
C ALA A 145 19.02 0.06 2.50
N PHE A 146 17.71 -0.01 2.72
CA PHE A 146 16.88 -1.09 2.19
C PHE A 146 16.69 -1.02 0.69
N PHE A 147 16.37 0.15 0.14
CA PHE A 147 16.21 0.29 -1.31
C PHE A 147 17.51 -0.02 -2.06
N GLU A 148 18.66 0.22 -1.44
CA GLU A 148 19.98 -0.20 -1.95
C GLU A 148 20.16 -1.73 -2.01
N THR A 149 19.34 -2.52 -1.31
CA THR A 149 19.36 -4.00 -1.42
C THR A 149 18.58 -4.54 -2.62
N PHE A 150 17.81 -3.70 -3.30
CA PHE A 150 17.08 -4.08 -4.50
C PHE A 150 17.86 -3.64 -5.75
N PRO A 151 17.84 -4.43 -6.83
CA PRO A 151 18.25 -3.94 -8.13
C PRO A 151 17.50 -2.65 -8.48
N ALA A 152 18.20 -1.67 -9.07
CA ALA A 152 17.62 -0.37 -9.36
C ALA A 152 16.38 -0.47 -10.27
N GLU A 153 16.35 -1.46 -11.17
CA GLU A 153 15.21 -1.74 -12.04
C GLU A 153 13.95 -2.23 -11.31
N GLN A 154 14.09 -2.69 -10.06
CA GLN A 154 12.97 -3.15 -9.23
C GLN A 154 12.38 -2.03 -8.36
N VAL A 155 13.02 -0.85 -8.28
CA VAL A 155 12.56 0.24 -7.42
C VAL A 155 11.93 1.34 -8.26
N ALA A 156 10.65 1.63 -8.01
CA ALA A 156 9.92 2.73 -8.63
C ALA A 156 9.62 3.82 -7.60
N ASP A 157 9.99 5.06 -7.90
CA ASP A 157 9.72 6.21 -7.04
C ASP A 157 8.40 6.89 -7.40
N LEU A 158 7.62 7.24 -6.37
CA LEU A 158 6.42 8.07 -6.50
C LEU A 158 6.48 9.21 -5.49
N SER A 159 6.57 10.44 -5.99
CA SER A 159 6.44 11.64 -5.17
C SER A 159 4.96 11.85 -4.81
N VAL A 160 4.68 11.97 -3.51
CA VAL A 160 3.33 12.22 -2.99
C VAL A 160 2.84 13.60 -3.43
N GLU A 161 3.70 14.61 -3.35
CA GLU A 161 3.41 15.98 -3.84
C GLU A 161 3.04 15.98 -5.33
N ALA A 162 3.84 15.33 -6.17
CA ALA A 162 3.56 15.23 -7.60
C ALA A 162 2.29 14.42 -7.90
N PHE A 163 1.99 13.41 -7.07
CA PHE A 163 0.76 12.64 -7.16
C PHE A 163 -0.47 13.47 -6.79
N GLU A 164 -0.39 14.34 -5.79
CA GLU A 164 -1.50 15.22 -5.42
C GLU A 164 -1.81 16.27 -6.50
N LEU A 165 -0.77 16.84 -7.12
CA LEU A 165 -0.89 17.86 -8.16
C LEU A 165 -1.33 17.29 -9.52
N ALA A 166 -0.79 16.13 -9.89
CA ALA A 166 -0.99 15.53 -11.20
C ALA A 166 -1.16 14.00 -11.12
N PRO A 167 -2.23 13.49 -10.47
CA PRO A 167 -2.37 12.08 -10.14
C PRO A 167 -2.33 11.16 -11.35
N ARG A 168 -3.04 11.51 -12.44
CA ARG A 168 -3.07 10.71 -13.68
C ARG A 168 -1.69 10.60 -14.32
N MET A 169 -0.95 11.69 -14.38
CA MET A 169 0.40 11.71 -14.96
C MET A 169 1.36 10.89 -14.10
N THR A 170 1.26 11.00 -12.77
CA THR A 170 2.09 10.26 -11.84
C THR A 170 1.78 8.75 -11.87
N LEU A 171 0.50 8.36 -11.94
CA LEU A 171 0.10 6.96 -12.11
C LEU A 171 0.56 6.37 -13.45
N ARG A 172 0.53 7.16 -14.54
CA ARG A 172 1.06 6.72 -15.84
C ARG A 172 2.55 6.42 -15.75
N LYS A 173 3.33 7.33 -15.16
CA LYS A 173 4.77 7.13 -14.94
C LYS A 173 5.05 5.90 -14.10
N LEU A 174 4.25 5.69 -13.05
CA LEU A 174 4.37 4.50 -12.21
C LEU A 174 4.07 3.22 -12.99
N CYS A 175 3.04 3.19 -13.84
CA CYS A 175 2.75 2.03 -14.67
C CYS A 175 3.90 1.72 -15.63
N THR A 176 4.50 2.74 -16.26
CA THR A 176 5.70 2.56 -17.09
C THR A 176 6.87 1.97 -16.29
N ALA A 177 7.14 2.48 -15.08
CA ALA A 177 8.20 1.97 -14.22
C ALA A 177 7.96 0.52 -13.77
N LEU A 178 6.70 0.11 -13.66
CA LEU A 178 6.29 -1.25 -13.28
C LEU A 178 6.12 -2.20 -14.48
N ASP A 179 6.41 -1.75 -15.70
CA ASP A 179 6.16 -2.47 -16.95
C ASP A 179 4.69 -2.92 -17.08
N LEU A 180 3.78 -1.97 -16.87
CA LEU A 180 2.33 -2.15 -16.97
C LEU A 180 1.78 -1.32 -18.13
N ALA A 181 1.08 -1.97 -19.05
CA ALA A 181 0.40 -1.31 -20.16
C ALA A 181 -0.76 -0.44 -19.62
N CYS A 182 -0.69 0.87 -19.86
CA CYS A 182 -1.57 1.84 -19.22
C CYS A 182 -2.07 2.88 -20.21
N ASP A 183 -3.23 2.60 -20.80
CA ASP A 183 -3.99 3.54 -21.62
C ASP A 183 -4.88 4.46 -20.76
N ASP A 184 -5.65 5.34 -21.40
CA ASP A 184 -6.52 6.28 -20.70
C ASP A 184 -7.66 5.61 -19.95
N ALA A 185 -8.22 4.51 -20.48
CA ALA A 185 -9.31 3.78 -19.84
C ALA A 185 -8.82 3.05 -18.57
N VAL A 186 -7.62 2.48 -18.62
CA VAL A 186 -6.95 1.91 -17.44
C VAL A 186 -6.69 2.99 -16.39
N LEU A 187 -6.19 4.16 -16.80
CA LEU A 187 -6.00 5.27 -15.86
C LEU A 187 -7.32 5.75 -15.26
N ASP A 188 -8.38 5.84 -16.05
CA ASP A 188 -9.72 6.17 -15.55
C ASP A 188 -10.15 5.18 -14.46
N ALA A 189 -10.02 3.88 -14.71
CA ALA A 189 -10.32 2.85 -13.72
C ALA A 189 -9.48 3.03 -12.43
N MET A 190 -8.18 3.32 -12.57
CA MET A 190 -7.28 3.57 -11.43
C MET A 190 -7.67 4.80 -10.59
N MET A 191 -8.42 5.76 -11.15
CA MET A 191 -8.94 6.90 -10.39
C MET A 191 -10.12 6.55 -9.47
N HIS A 192 -10.62 5.30 -9.51
CA HIS A 192 -11.74 4.82 -8.71
C HIS A 192 -11.33 3.75 -7.67
N PRO A 193 -10.49 4.09 -6.67
CA PRO A 193 -10.08 3.15 -5.63
C PRO A 193 -11.24 2.62 -4.78
N GLU A 194 -12.37 3.32 -4.72
CA GLU A 194 -13.61 2.88 -4.07
C GLU A 194 -14.20 1.59 -4.64
N HIS A 195 -13.81 1.20 -5.85
CA HIS A 195 -14.23 -0.06 -6.48
C HIS A 195 -13.45 -1.28 -5.95
N SER A 196 -12.38 -1.10 -5.18
CA SER A 196 -11.70 -2.24 -4.54
C SER A 196 -12.60 -2.92 -3.50
N PRO A 197 -12.59 -4.27 -3.42
CA PRO A 197 -13.34 -5.03 -2.41
C PRO A 197 -12.86 -4.76 -0.98
N PHE A 198 -11.74 -4.05 -0.82
CA PHE A 198 -11.13 -3.74 0.47
C PHE A 198 -11.24 -2.26 0.85
N SER A 199 -12.00 -1.46 0.08
CA SER A 199 -12.10 0.00 0.27
C SER A 199 -13.18 0.45 1.25
N ARG A 200 -13.94 -0.48 1.84
CA ARG A 200 -14.95 -0.18 2.86
C ARG A 200 -14.64 -0.88 4.16
N LEU A 201 -15.26 -0.45 5.26
CA LEU A 201 -15.24 -1.20 6.52
C LEU A 201 -15.68 -2.65 6.27
N GLY A 202 -14.90 -3.59 6.81
CA GLY A 202 -15.18 -5.01 6.72
C GLY A 202 -16.24 -5.47 7.74
N PRO A 203 -16.63 -6.75 7.67
CA PRO A 203 -17.59 -7.34 8.60
C PRO A 203 -17.02 -7.43 10.04
N VAL A 204 -17.91 -7.73 10.99
CA VAL A 204 -17.54 -7.91 12.42
C VAL A 204 -16.42 -8.94 12.55
N GLY A 205 -15.38 -8.57 13.30
CA GLY A 205 -14.20 -9.40 13.51
C GLY A 205 -13.15 -9.25 12.40
N ALA A 206 -13.38 -8.42 11.40
CA ALA A 206 -12.38 -7.99 10.43
C ALA A 206 -12.71 -6.61 9.85
N ASN A 207 -13.01 -5.63 10.71
CA ASN A 207 -13.54 -4.33 10.30
C ASN A 207 -12.56 -3.46 9.48
N LEU A 208 -11.26 -3.69 9.64
CA LEU A 208 -10.20 -2.85 9.06
C LEU A 208 -9.49 -3.58 7.91
N GLY A 209 -8.21 -3.35 7.71
CA GLY A 209 -7.40 -3.91 6.63
C GLY A 209 -6.77 -2.86 5.74
N ASN A 210 -7.23 -1.62 5.83
CA ASN A 210 -6.53 -0.46 5.31
C ASN A 210 -6.64 0.67 6.35
N ASP A 211 -6.01 1.80 6.05
CA ASP A 211 -6.09 3.03 6.83
C ASP A 211 -7.56 3.43 7.14
N PRO A 212 -7.92 3.71 8.40
CA PRO A 212 -9.28 4.07 8.78
C PRO A 212 -9.84 5.29 8.04
N GLU A 213 -9.01 6.28 7.71
CA GLU A 213 -9.44 7.48 6.98
C GLU A 213 -9.86 7.11 5.55
N PHE A 214 -9.06 6.26 4.88
CA PHE A 214 -9.40 5.71 3.57
C PHE A 214 -10.65 4.82 3.61
N LEU A 215 -10.84 4.02 4.66
CA LEU A 215 -12.04 3.19 4.80
C LEU A 215 -13.30 4.01 5.08
N GLY A 216 -13.16 5.22 5.63
CA GLY A 216 -14.23 6.17 5.89
C GLY A 216 -14.68 6.90 4.63
N ASP A 217 -13.73 7.32 3.78
CA ASP A 217 -13.99 7.90 2.46
C ASP A 217 -12.97 7.37 1.44
N PRO A 218 -13.32 6.31 0.70
CA PRO A 218 -12.40 5.70 -0.25
C PRO A 218 -12.31 6.43 -1.59
N THR A 219 -13.14 7.45 -1.81
CA THR A 219 -13.16 8.18 -3.08
C THR A 219 -11.93 9.05 -3.20
N PHE A 220 -11.23 8.98 -4.33
CA PHE A 220 -10.11 9.87 -4.56
C PHE A 220 -10.60 11.26 -4.99
N LYS A 221 -10.18 12.30 -4.27
CA LYS A 221 -10.51 13.69 -4.57
C LYS A 221 -9.22 14.43 -4.95
N PRO A 222 -8.98 14.72 -6.24
CA PRO A 222 -7.80 15.44 -6.67
C PRO A 222 -7.77 16.83 -6.03
N ARG A 223 -6.59 17.26 -5.57
CA ARG A 223 -6.38 18.63 -5.13
C ARG A 223 -6.52 19.52 -6.37
N MET A 224 -7.55 20.35 -6.40
CA MET A 224 -7.69 21.34 -7.47
C MET A 224 -6.50 22.32 -7.37
N ALA A 225 -5.78 22.51 -8.47
CA ALA A 225 -4.83 23.61 -8.56
C ALA A 225 -5.58 24.93 -8.33
N PRO A 226 -5.02 25.88 -7.56
CA PRO A 226 -5.63 27.20 -7.43
C PRO A 226 -5.77 27.84 -8.82
N PRO A 227 -6.85 28.61 -9.07
CA PRO A 227 -7.04 29.30 -10.34
C PRO A 227 -5.81 30.17 -10.67
N ALA A 228 -5.38 30.15 -11.92
CA ALA A 228 -4.19 30.86 -12.41
C ALA A 228 -4.18 32.37 -12.09
N GLU A 229 -5.34 32.98 -11.82
CA GLU A 229 -5.48 34.38 -11.44
C GLU A 229 -4.83 34.72 -10.08
N GLN A 230 -4.70 33.76 -9.15
CA GLN A 230 -4.13 34.04 -7.82
C GLN A 230 -2.59 34.03 -7.81
N SER A 231 -1.93 33.55 -8.86
CA SER A 231 -0.47 33.57 -8.99
C SER A 231 0.07 34.92 -9.48
N LEU A 232 -0.74 35.70 -10.22
CA LEU A 232 -0.40 37.04 -10.68
C LEU A 232 -0.59 38.12 -9.59
N ALA A 233 -1.52 37.91 -8.66
CA ALA A 233 -1.77 38.86 -7.57
C ALA A 233 -0.64 38.94 -6.52
N ARG A 234 0.26 37.95 -6.46
CA ARG A 234 1.40 37.95 -5.52
C ARG A 234 2.70 38.56 -6.07
N GLN A 235 2.74 38.93 -7.34
CA GLN A 235 3.93 39.55 -7.96
C GLN A 235 3.81 41.08 -8.15
N GLY A 236 2.71 41.70 -7.71
CA GLY A 236 2.45 43.14 -7.90
C GLY A 236 2.92 44.10 -6.82
N ASP A 237 3.19 43.64 -5.59
CA ASP A 237 3.34 44.54 -4.42
C ASP A 237 4.80 44.81 -3.99
N ASN A 238 5.77 44.72 -4.90
CA ASN A 238 7.16 45.12 -4.62
C ASN A 238 7.65 46.16 -5.63
N GLN A 239 7.16 47.40 -5.49
CA GLN A 239 7.87 48.60 -5.95
C GLN A 239 8.18 49.50 -4.74
N PRO A 240 9.46 49.80 -4.46
CA PRO A 240 9.81 50.81 -3.47
C PRO A 240 9.66 52.22 -4.07
N GLY A 241 8.88 53.05 -3.38
CA GLY A 241 8.89 54.52 -3.54
C GLY A 241 9.81 55.16 -2.50
#